data_AF-A0A815S2Z1-F1
#
_entry.id   AF-A0A815S2Z1-F1
#
_cell.length_a   1.000
_cell.length_b   1.000
_cell.length_c   1.000
_cell.angle_alpha   90.00
_cell.angle_beta   90.00
_cell.angle_gamma   90.00
#
_symmetry.space_group_name_H-M   'P 1'
#
loop_
_entity.id
_entity.type
_entity.pdbx_description
1 polymer ?
#
loop_
_entity_poly.entity_id
_entity_poly.type
_entity_poly.pdbx_seq_one_letter_code
_entity_poly.pdbx_strand_id
1 'polypeptide(L)'
;MKFELLPNEILIKCFQYLNAPDIFYSFDRLNYRFYILIRNIHLHLNFEQVKKPLFDDFCQIIRINPKIKRNIIYLKLLNIGNGEQIESFLSLFPLNEFICLRSLSFISNVFDYTGQKQEQVSPMLTLLPDLYRFYAPKWKIEAKAISKSAIQVLTLWKYCPTSFHPILAVTSSFTSLRILFCSACELQSILNYTPMLKYIKIDRFTEYDKPYDIHYGMQYNMKYNMQCSADGSYTYDFSKICAVRLKQLDLDHSVTSFEFIEQLLKCFPNLKIFSIVAISARNMIDADRWQRLIKFSLPLLRVFNFNFGCYDSESYDNMLIKLSPFQTDFWYQHN
;
A
#
# COMPACT_ATOMS: atom_id res chain seq x y z
N MET A 1 34.90 8.66 20.83
CA MET A 1 35.07 7.45 20.00
C MET A 1 35.02 7.88 18.54
N LYS A 2 36.00 7.51 17.70
CA LYS A 2 36.00 7.92 16.29
C LYS A 2 35.16 6.95 15.45
N PHE A 3 34.29 7.48 14.60
CA PHE A 3 33.38 6.68 13.76
C PHE A 3 34.14 5.69 12.85
N GLU A 4 35.29 6.09 12.33
CA GLU A 4 36.19 5.27 11.50
C GLU A 4 36.78 4.03 12.19
N LEU A 5 36.72 3.96 13.53
CA LEU A 5 37.22 2.83 14.30
C LEU A 5 36.14 1.76 14.54
N LEU A 6 34.89 2.03 14.18
CA LEU A 6 33.81 1.04 14.31
C LEU A 6 34.06 -0.15 13.37
N PRO A 7 33.69 -1.38 13.75
CA PRO A 7 33.70 -2.54 12.86
C PRO A 7 32.80 -2.35 11.63
N ASN A 8 33.09 -3.05 10.53
CA ASN A 8 32.34 -2.91 9.28
C ASN A 8 30.86 -3.27 9.48
N GLU A 9 30.58 -4.27 10.31
CA GLU A 9 29.23 -4.76 10.61
C GLU A 9 28.37 -3.67 11.24
N ILE A 10 28.96 -2.87 12.14
CA ILE A 10 28.29 -1.74 12.79
C ILE A 10 28.07 -0.61 11.79
N LEU A 11 29.08 -0.28 10.99
CA LEU A 11 28.97 0.74 9.94
C LEU A 11 27.88 0.40 8.92
N ILE A 12 27.83 -0.86 8.46
CA ILE A 12 26.81 -1.36 7.54
C ILE A 12 25.43 -1.20 8.16
N LYS A 13 25.27 -1.57 9.45
CA LYS A 13 24.00 -1.41 10.16
C LYS A 13 23.59 0.05 10.29
N CYS A 14 24.52 0.97 10.53
CA CYS A 14 24.25 2.41 10.52
C CYS A 14 23.81 2.90 9.13
N PHE A 15 24.47 2.45 8.07
CA PHE A 15 24.16 2.86 6.70
C PHE A 15 22.78 2.39 6.22
N GLN A 16 22.19 1.35 6.80
CA GLN A 16 20.81 0.92 6.48
C GLN A 16 19.75 2.00 6.78
N TYR A 17 20.06 2.95 7.66
CA TYR A 17 19.18 4.07 8.00
C TYR A 17 19.41 5.32 7.14
N LEU A 18 20.39 5.30 6.24
CA LEU A 18 20.76 6.43 5.39
C LEU A 18 20.36 6.18 3.95
N ASN A 19 20.07 7.27 3.24
CA ASN A 19 19.83 7.25 1.81
C ASN A 19 21.16 7.14 1.04
N ALA A 20 21.17 6.45 -0.09
CA ALA A 20 22.38 6.24 -0.86
C ALA A 20 23.11 7.56 -1.26
N PRO A 21 22.43 8.61 -1.74
CA PRO A 21 23.10 9.88 -2.05
C PRO A 21 23.82 10.46 -0.82
N ASP A 22 23.22 10.38 0.37
CA ASP A 22 23.83 10.88 1.61
C ASP A 22 25.06 10.06 2.01
N ILE A 23 25.01 8.74 1.83
CA ILE A 23 26.15 7.84 2.09
C ILE A 23 27.32 8.22 1.19
N PHE A 24 27.08 8.35 -0.11
CA PHE A 24 28.15 8.67 -1.05
C PHE A 24 28.67 10.09 -0.85
N TYR A 25 27.80 11.07 -0.62
CA TYR A 25 28.23 12.43 -0.32
C TYR A 25 29.11 12.52 0.95
N SER A 26 28.73 11.78 2.00
CA SER A 26 29.39 11.88 3.30
C SER A 26 30.66 11.03 3.43
N PHE A 27 30.71 9.88 2.75
CA PHE A 27 31.74 8.87 2.97
C PHE A 27 32.56 8.51 1.72
N ASP A 28 32.13 8.90 0.52
CA ASP A 28 32.94 8.66 -0.67
C ASP A 28 34.23 9.47 -0.59
N ARG A 29 35.37 8.80 -0.88
CA ARG A 29 36.72 9.37 -0.82
C ARG A 29 37.21 9.83 0.56
N LEU A 30 36.44 9.60 1.64
CA LEU A 30 36.87 9.98 3.00
C LEU A 30 38.09 9.17 3.46
N ASN A 31 38.10 7.86 3.16
CA ASN A 31 39.28 7.01 3.21
C ASN A 31 39.05 5.73 2.38
N TYR A 32 40.11 4.95 2.16
CA TYR A 32 40.07 3.73 1.36
C TYR A 32 39.06 2.69 1.88
N ARG A 33 38.96 2.54 3.21
CA ARG A 33 38.03 1.59 3.84
C ARG A 33 36.58 1.95 3.53
N PHE A 34 36.17 3.21 3.72
CA PHE A 34 34.83 3.65 3.37
C PHE A 34 34.56 3.58 1.87
N TYR A 35 35.54 3.99 1.05
CA TYR A 35 35.45 3.93 -0.41
C TYR A 35 35.08 2.52 -0.90
N ILE A 36 35.71 1.48 -0.34
CA ILE A 36 35.38 0.08 -0.65
C ILE A 36 34.02 -0.30 -0.04
N LEU A 37 33.81 0.04 1.23
CA LEU A 37 32.64 -0.42 1.98
C LEU A 37 31.34 0.03 1.31
N ILE A 38 31.18 1.33 1.04
CA ILE A 38 29.93 1.88 0.48
C ILE A 38 29.60 1.35 -0.92
N ARG A 39 30.60 0.83 -1.65
CA ARG A 39 30.44 0.22 -2.98
C ARG A 39 30.07 -1.26 -2.92
N ASN A 40 30.01 -1.88 -1.75
CA ASN A 40 29.74 -3.31 -1.58
C ASN A 40 28.59 -3.61 -0.60
N ILE A 41 27.88 -2.59 -0.11
CA ILE A 41 26.70 -2.74 0.74
C ILE A 41 25.42 -2.66 -0.08
N HIS A 42 24.33 -3.19 0.46
CA HIS A 42 23.00 -2.92 -0.06
C HIS A 42 22.60 -1.46 0.16
N LEU A 43 22.04 -0.85 -0.87
CA LEU A 43 21.71 0.58 -0.90
C LEU A 43 20.20 0.80 -1.02
N HIS A 44 19.72 1.78 -0.26
CA HIS A 44 18.36 2.30 -0.37
C HIS A 44 18.40 3.67 -1.03
N LEU A 45 17.69 3.82 -2.13
CA LEU A 45 17.62 5.06 -2.88
C LEU A 45 16.20 5.63 -2.78
N ASN A 46 16.07 6.74 -2.05
CA ASN A 46 14.82 7.48 -1.90
C ASN A 46 15.01 8.91 -2.39
N PHE A 47 14.38 9.28 -3.50
CA PHE A 47 14.51 10.63 -4.05
C PHE A 47 13.57 11.67 -3.44
N GLU A 48 12.68 11.28 -2.51
CA GLU A 48 11.54 12.10 -2.08
C GLU A 48 11.90 13.51 -1.62
N GLN A 49 13.07 13.65 -0.98
CA GLN A 49 13.57 14.91 -0.42
C GLN A 49 15.00 15.23 -0.88
N VAL A 50 15.48 14.58 -1.95
CA VAL A 50 16.87 14.78 -2.41
C VAL A 50 16.97 16.09 -3.19
N LYS A 51 17.83 16.98 -2.71
CA LYS A 51 18.11 18.26 -3.38
C LYS A 51 18.80 18.03 -4.72
N LYS A 52 18.55 18.91 -5.69
CA LYS A 52 19.07 18.78 -7.05
C LYS A 52 20.59 18.59 -7.16
N PRO A 53 21.45 19.37 -6.48
CA PRO A 53 22.90 19.17 -6.58
C PRO A 53 23.33 17.77 -6.14
N LEU A 54 22.80 17.29 -5.00
CA LEU A 54 23.08 15.97 -4.48
C LEU A 54 22.58 14.85 -5.40
N PHE A 55 21.41 15.06 -6.02
CA PHE A 55 20.87 14.15 -7.03
C PHE A 55 21.78 14.07 -8.26
N ASP A 56 22.22 15.20 -8.80
CA ASP A 56 23.05 15.28 -10.00
C ASP A 56 24.43 14.63 -9.74
N ASP A 57 25.05 14.94 -8.60
CA ASP A 57 26.32 14.35 -8.17
C ASP A 57 26.22 12.82 -8.04
N PHE A 58 25.16 12.35 -7.39
CA PHE A 58 24.93 10.91 -7.23
C PHE A 58 24.68 10.21 -8.57
N CYS A 59 23.95 10.85 -9.49
CA CYS A 59 23.80 10.33 -10.86
C CYS A 59 25.15 10.17 -11.56
N GLN A 60 26.08 11.13 -11.42
CA GLN A 60 27.42 11.01 -11.98
C GLN A 60 28.21 9.86 -11.34
N ILE A 61 28.11 9.69 -10.02
CA ILE A 61 28.76 8.58 -9.31
C ILE A 61 28.28 7.22 -9.84
N ILE A 62 26.96 7.04 -9.99
CA ILE A 62 26.37 5.82 -10.57
C ILE A 62 26.84 5.61 -12.01
N ARG A 63 26.87 6.68 -12.82
CA ARG A 63 27.28 6.61 -14.23
C ARG A 63 28.72 6.14 -14.38
N ILE A 64 29.62 6.63 -13.53
CA ILE A 64 31.04 6.24 -13.54
C ILE A 64 31.24 4.84 -12.92
N ASN A 65 30.39 4.44 -11.96
CA ASN A 65 30.51 3.18 -11.23
C ASN A 65 29.25 2.31 -11.42
N PRO A 66 29.08 1.67 -12.60
CA PRO A 66 27.85 0.94 -12.91
C PRO A 66 27.57 -0.24 -11.96
N LYS A 67 28.59 -0.74 -11.23
CA LYS A 67 28.43 -1.76 -10.20
C LYS A 67 27.50 -1.33 -9.06
N ILE A 68 27.41 -0.03 -8.77
CA ILE A 68 26.54 0.51 -7.70
C ILE A 68 25.08 0.12 -7.95
N LYS A 69 24.63 0.11 -9.21
CA LYS A 69 23.24 -0.25 -9.59
C LYS A 69 22.84 -1.65 -9.11
N ARG A 70 23.79 -2.59 -9.11
CA ARG A 70 23.57 -3.97 -8.65
C ARG A 70 23.38 -4.08 -7.14
N ASN A 71 23.74 -3.05 -6.39
CA ASN A 71 23.61 -3.04 -4.94
C ASN A 71 22.35 -2.33 -4.45
N ILE A 72 21.63 -1.63 -5.34
CA ILE A 72 20.40 -0.93 -5.00
C ILE A 72 19.27 -1.96 -4.90
N ILE A 73 18.78 -2.16 -3.69
CA ILE A 73 17.70 -3.11 -3.38
C ILE A 73 16.34 -2.43 -3.16
N TYR A 74 16.36 -1.13 -2.89
CA TYR A 74 15.17 -0.30 -2.69
C TYR A 74 15.29 0.97 -3.53
N LEU A 75 14.26 1.25 -4.32
CA LEU A 75 14.18 2.43 -5.17
C LEU A 75 12.83 3.12 -5.01
N LYS A 76 12.84 4.33 -4.47
CA LYS A 76 11.67 5.22 -4.38
C LYS A 76 11.86 6.43 -5.28
N LEU A 77 11.13 6.40 -6.39
CA LEU A 77 11.10 7.39 -7.45
C LEU A 77 9.94 8.37 -7.19
N LEU A 78 10.25 9.35 -6.35
CA LEU A 78 9.45 10.53 -6.04
C LEU A 78 10.44 11.66 -5.85
N ASN A 79 10.22 12.84 -6.39
CA ASN A 79 10.92 14.02 -5.91
C ASN A 79 9.92 15.16 -5.78
N ILE A 80 9.63 15.56 -4.54
CA ILE A 80 8.65 16.59 -4.24
C ILE A 80 9.20 17.93 -4.74
N GLY A 81 8.58 18.49 -5.77
CA GLY A 81 8.97 19.77 -6.37
C GLY A 81 9.90 19.68 -7.58
N ASN A 82 10.29 18.48 -8.04
CA ASN A 82 11.14 18.34 -9.23
C ASN A 82 10.92 17.04 -10.01
N GLY A 83 9.73 16.88 -10.59
CA GLY A 83 9.32 15.67 -11.31
C GLY A 83 10.21 15.29 -12.50
N GLU A 84 10.76 16.29 -13.19
CA GLU A 84 11.65 16.12 -14.35
C GLU A 84 12.95 15.35 -14.01
N GLN A 85 13.39 15.38 -12.75
CA GLN A 85 14.57 14.64 -12.32
C GLN A 85 14.35 13.13 -12.36
N ILE A 86 13.13 12.67 -12.03
CA ILE A 86 12.81 11.25 -12.10
C ILE A 86 12.78 10.78 -13.56
N GLU A 87 12.29 11.62 -14.48
CA GLU A 87 12.34 11.34 -15.92
C GLU A 87 13.78 11.27 -16.42
N SER A 88 14.60 12.23 -16.01
CA SER A 88 16.03 12.26 -16.34
C SER A 88 16.77 11.06 -15.76
N PHE A 89 16.40 10.62 -14.55
CA PHE A 89 16.98 9.43 -13.94
C PHE A 89 16.67 8.17 -14.76
N LEU A 90 15.40 7.98 -15.13
CA LEU A 90 14.97 6.79 -15.87
C LEU A 90 15.46 6.75 -17.31
N SER A 91 15.68 7.92 -17.94
CA SER A 91 16.31 7.99 -19.27
C SER A 91 17.80 7.66 -19.23
N LEU A 92 18.48 7.96 -18.13
CA LEU A 92 19.89 7.63 -17.90
C LEU A 92 20.10 6.19 -17.42
N PHE A 93 19.19 5.68 -16.60
CA PHE A 93 19.32 4.40 -15.90
C PHE A 93 18.03 3.58 -16.06
N PRO A 94 17.93 2.74 -17.10
CA PRO A 94 16.76 1.89 -17.29
C PRO A 94 16.64 0.87 -16.14
N LEU A 95 15.40 0.53 -15.79
CA LEU A 95 15.13 -0.24 -14.56
C LEU A 95 15.72 -1.65 -14.58
N ASN A 96 15.90 -2.25 -15.76
CA ASN A 96 16.51 -3.57 -15.93
C ASN A 96 17.99 -3.63 -15.51
N GLU A 97 18.63 -2.48 -15.27
CA GLU A 97 20.01 -2.44 -14.75
C GLU A 97 20.10 -2.65 -13.23
N PHE A 98 18.97 -2.53 -12.51
CA PHE A 98 18.87 -2.73 -11.06
C PHE A 98 18.46 -4.18 -10.76
N ILE A 99 19.31 -5.14 -11.15
CA ILE A 99 18.98 -6.58 -11.12
C ILE A 99 18.64 -7.14 -9.72
N CYS A 100 19.16 -6.53 -8.65
CA CYS A 100 18.90 -6.94 -7.27
C CYS A 100 17.75 -6.14 -6.65
N LEU A 101 16.99 -5.39 -7.45
CA LEU A 101 15.94 -4.53 -6.94
C LEU A 101 14.81 -5.37 -6.36
N ARG A 102 14.56 -5.16 -5.07
CA ARG A 102 13.56 -5.90 -4.30
C ARG A 102 12.30 -5.07 -4.09
N SER A 103 12.44 -3.76 -3.91
CA SER A 103 11.32 -2.85 -3.68
C SER A 103 11.38 -1.66 -4.62
N LEU A 104 10.29 -1.42 -5.35
CA LEU A 104 10.15 -0.30 -6.27
C LEU A 104 8.90 0.51 -5.93
N SER A 105 9.07 1.81 -5.80
CA SER A 105 8.01 2.75 -5.47
C SER A 105 8.00 3.91 -6.44
N PHE A 106 6.94 4.01 -7.24
CA PHE A 106 6.60 5.20 -8.00
C PHE A 106 5.62 6.01 -7.19
N ILE A 107 6.03 7.15 -6.67
CA ILE A 107 5.08 8.10 -6.09
C ILE A 107 5.29 9.34 -6.90
N SER A 108 4.49 9.59 -7.93
CA SER A 108 4.61 10.88 -8.60
C SER A 108 3.38 11.23 -9.40
N ASN A 109 3.21 12.53 -9.54
CA ASN A 109 2.38 13.18 -10.55
C ASN A 109 3.09 13.20 -11.93
N VAL A 110 4.29 12.61 -12.06
CA VAL A 110 5.10 12.62 -13.31
C VAL A 110 4.41 11.85 -14.43
N PHE A 111 3.55 10.91 -14.08
CA PHE A 111 2.63 10.28 -15.01
C PHE A 111 1.30 11.04 -14.93
N ASP A 112 1.31 12.27 -15.42
CA ASP A 112 0.07 12.96 -15.77
C ASP A 112 -0.77 12.06 -16.69
N TYR A 113 -2.08 12.33 -16.70
CA TYR A 113 -3.19 11.57 -17.27
C TYR A 113 -3.03 10.95 -18.68
N THR A 114 -1.92 11.18 -19.39
CA THR A 114 -1.71 10.79 -20.79
C THR A 114 -1.38 9.31 -21.01
N GLY A 115 -1.12 8.50 -19.98
CA GLY A 115 -1.02 7.02 -20.08
C GLY A 115 0.19 6.46 -20.87
N GLN A 116 0.71 7.19 -21.86
CA GLN A 116 1.77 6.76 -22.78
C GLN A 116 3.09 6.38 -22.08
N LYS A 117 3.41 7.00 -20.95
CA LYS A 117 4.65 6.71 -20.20
C LYS A 117 4.52 5.50 -19.27
N GLN A 118 3.30 5.04 -18.94
CA GLN A 118 3.08 3.82 -18.13
C GLN A 118 3.38 2.54 -18.94
N GLU A 119 3.14 2.58 -20.26
CA GLU A 119 3.44 1.49 -21.18
C GLU A 119 4.96 1.21 -21.30
N GLN A 120 5.82 2.20 -21.06
CA GLN A 120 7.28 2.03 -21.13
C GLN A 120 7.87 1.31 -19.93
N VAL A 121 7.30 1.51 -18.73
CA VAL A 121 7.83 0.90 -17.49
C VAL A 121 7.28 -0.51 -17.27
N SER A 122 6.07 -0.78 -17.75
CA SER A 122 5.39 -2.06 -17.59
C SER A 122 6.22 -3.27 -18.07
N PRO A 123 6.84 -3.27 -19.27
CA PRO A 123 7.74 -4.34 -19.70
C PRO A 123 8.95 -4.53 -18.80
N MET A 124 9.49 -3.44 -18.22
CA MET A 124 10.68 -3.50 -17.38
C MET A 124 10.43 -4.23 -16.06
N LEU A 125 9.20 -4.20 -15.52
CA LEU A 125 8.85 -4.94 -14.31
C LEU A 125 9.02 -6.45 -14.48
N THR A 126 8.79 -6.97 -15.70
CA THR A 126 8.99 -8.40 -15.99
C THR A 126 10.45 -8.84 -15.96
N LEU A 127 11.39 -7.88 -15.99
CA LEU A 127 12.83 -8.12 -16.00
C LEU A 127 13.46 -8.06 -14.60
N LEU A 128 12.65 -7.87 -13.55
CA LEU A 128 13.10 -7.76 -12.16
C LEU A 128 12.73 -9.03 -11.38
N PRO A 129 13.61 -10.06 -11.35
CA PRO A 129 13.27 -11.37 -10.80
C PRO A 129 13.02 -11.35 -9.29
N ASP A 130 13.73 -10.47 -8.56
CA ASP A 130 13.69 -10.39 -7.10
C ASP A 130 12.69 -9.33 -6.57
N LEU A 131 11.91 -8.70 -7.46
CA LEU A 131 10.97 -7.66 -7.07
C LEU A 131 9.83 -8.27 -6.25
N TYR A 132 9.86 -8.05 -4.94
CA TYR A 132 8.85 -8.56 -4.00
C TYR A 132 7.84 -7.49 -3.59
N ARG A 133 8.23 -6.21 -3.66
CA ARG A 133 7.42 -5.04 -3.27
C ARG A 133 7.27 -4.07 -4.42
N PHE A 134 6.02 -3.73 -4.72
CA PHE A 134 5.70 -2.73 -5.73
C PHE A 134 4.66 -1.74 -5.22
N TYR A 135 5.00 -0.45 -5.28
CA TYR A 135 4.13 0.65 -4.90
C TYR A 135 3.97 1.58 -6.11
N ALA A 136 2.76 1.68 -6.64
CA ALA A 136 2.46 2.58 -7.75
C ALA A 136 1.00 3.00 -7.62
N PRO A 137 0.71 4.03 -6.81
CA PRO A 137 -0.65 4.40 -6.49
C PRO A 137 -1.32 4.83 -7.79
N LYS A 138 -0.87 5.89 -8.45
CA LYS A 138 -1.57 6.48 -9.60
C LYS A 138 -1.45 5.71 -10.93
N TRP A 139 -0.91 4.49 -10.93
CA TRP A 139 -0.69 3.73 -12.16
C TRP A 139 -1.86 2.82 -12.51
N LYS A 140 -2.26 2.83 -13.78
CA LYS A 140 -3.11 1.79 -14.36
C LYS A 140 -2.18 0.68 -14.83
N ILE A 141 -1.85 -0.25 -13.95
CA ILE A 141 -0.92 -1.32 -14.31
C ILE A 141 -1.65 -2.36 -15.16
N GLU A 142 -1.15 -2.62 -16.36
CA GLU A 142 -1.66 -3.71 -17.20
C GLU A 142 -1.21 -5.07 -16.67
N ALA A 143 -2.10 -6.07 -16.77
CA ALA A 143 -1.86 -7.37 -16.17
C ALA A 143 -0.61 -8.11 -16.64
N LYS A 144 -0.24 -7.90 -17.90
CA LYS A 144 0.91 -8.55 -18.53
C LYS A 144 2.24 -8.12 -17.92
N ALA A 145 2.29 -6.95 -17.28
CA ALA A 145 3.50 -6.39 -16.68
C ALA A 145 3.92 -7.11 -15.40
N ILE A 146 2.94 -7.64 -14.65
CA ILE A 146 3.14 -8.19 -13.31
C ILE A 146 3.10 -9.73 -13.29
N SER A 147 2.46 -10.35 -14.28
CA SER A 147 2.14 -11.79 -14.27
C SER A 147 3.33 -12.74 -14.19
N LYS A 148 4.56 -12.29 -14.47
CA LYS A 148 5.80 -13.08 -14.36
C LYS A 148 6.66 -12.75 -13.14
N SER A 149 6.23 -11.80 -12.32
CA SER A 149 7.05 -11.27 -11.22
C SER A 149 6.83 -12.05 -9.91
N ALA A 150 7.85 -12.08 -9.04
CA ALA A 150 7.76 -12.67 -7.70
C ALA A 150 7.09 -11.74 -6.67
N ILE A 151 6.29 -10.76 -7.12
CA ILE A 151 5.73 -9.73 -6.23
C ILE A 151 4.78 -10.39 -5.23
N GLN A 152 4.95 -10.04 -3.97
CA GLN A 152 4.12 -10.51 -2.86
C GLN A 152 3.33 -9.39 -2.19
N VAL A 153 3.85 -8.16 -2.28
CA VAL A 153 3.29 -6.96 -1.66
C VAL A 153 3.06 -5.90 -2.72
N LEU A 154 1.80 -5.48 -2.85
CA LEU A 154 1.37 -4.55 -3.88
C LEU A 154 0.58 -3.39 -3.28
N THR A 155 0.82 -2.17 -3.75
CA THR A 155 0.02 -0.99 -3.41
C THR A 155 -0.50 -0.26 -4.64
N LEU A 156 -1.81 0.01 -4.68
CA LEU A 156 -2.55 0.58 -5.81
C LEU A 156 -3.39 1.78 -5.39
N TRP A 157 -3.67 2.73 -6.29
CA TRP A 157 -4.62 3.81 -6.01
C TRP A 157 -6.05 3.30 -5.96
N LYS A 158 -6.48 2.63 -7.03
CA LYS A 158 -7.83 2.11 -7.18
C LYS A 158 -7.81 0.76 -7.89
N TYR A 159 -8.70 -0.13 -7.51
CA TYR A 159 -8.87 -1.40 -8.21
C TYR A 159 -9.51 -1.17 -9.58
N CYS A 160 -8.97 -1.81 -10.62
CA CYS A 160 -9.54 -1.77 -11.97
C CYS A 160 -9.79 -3.20 -12.45
N PRO A 161 -11.05 -3.67 -12.48
CA PRO A 161 -11.38 -5.05 -12.83
C PRO A 161 -10.73 -5.50 -14.15
N THR A 162 -10.86 -4.69 -15.21
CA THR A 162 -10.38 -5.02 -16.56
C THR A 162 -8.86 -5.20 -16.64
N SER A 163 -8.12 -4.46 -15.84
CA SER A 163 -6.66 -4.51 -15.81
C SER A 163 -6.12 -5.53 -14.80
N PHE A 164 -6.91 -5.89 -13.79
CA PHE A 164 -6.39 -6.52 -12.58
C PHE A 164 -6.89 -7.95 -12.34
N HIS A 165 -8.08 -8.32 -12.83
CA HIS A 165 -8.54 -9.72 -12.78
C HIS A 165 -7.53 -10.71 -13.38
N PRO A 166 -6.88 -10.43 -14.54
CA PRO A 166 -5.88 -11.34 -15.08
C PRO A 166 -4.59 -11.39 -14.27
N ILE A 167 -4.27 -10.36 -13.47
CA ILE A 167 -3.12 -10.40 -12.54
C ILE A 167 -3.42 -11.38 -11.42
N LEU A 168 -4.55 -11.16 -10.75
CA LEU A 168 -4.94 -11.92 -9.57
C LEU A 168 -5.15 -13.39 -9.88
N ALA A 169 -5.68 -13.70 -11.07
CA ALA A 169 -5.85 -15.08 -11.54
C ALA A 169 -4.53 -15.84 -11.75
N VAL A 170 -3.42 -15.15 -12.04
CA VAL A 170 -2.14 -15.77 -12.45
C VAL A 170 -1.12 -15.83 -11.31
N THR A 171 -1.29 -15.01 -10.28
CA THR A 171 -0.25 -14.78 -9.28
C THR A 171 -0.59 -15.41 -7.94
N SER A 172 -0.20 -16.68 -7.78
CA SER A 172 -0.32 -17.41 -6.52
C SER A 172 0.56 -16.88 -5.39
N SER A 173 1.47 -15.94 -5.69
CA SER A 173 2.45 -15.36 -4.75
C SER A 173 1.93 -14.16 -3.94
N PHE A 174 0.83 -13.51 -4.34
CA PHE A 174 0.37 -12.32 -3.63
C PHE A 174 -0.16 -12.66 -2.25
N THR A 175 0.44 -12.01 -1.24
CA THR A 175 0.04 -12.19 0.16
C THR A 175 -0.39 -10.89 0.82
N SER A 176 0.02 -9.73 0.29
CA SER A 176 -0.33 -8.42 0.85
C SER A 176 -0.77 -7.45 -0.23
N LEU A 177 -1.91 -6.80 -0.02
CA LEU A 177 -2.47 -5.80 -0.91
C LEU A 177 -2.84 -4.54 -0.12
N ARG A 178 -2.40 -3.37 -0.59
CA ARG A 178 -2.88 -2.07 -0.12
C ARG A 178 -3.56 -1.33 -1.26
N ILE A 179 -4.74 -0.79 -1.03
CA ILE A 179 -5.48 -0.02 -2.02
C ILE A 179 -5.86 1.32 -1.40
N LEU A 180 -5.66 2.43 -2.11
CA LEU A 180 -6.00 3.73 -1.54
C LEU A 180 -7.52 3.99 -1.59
N PHE A 181 -8.21 3.57 -2.63
CA PHE A 181 -9.65 3.73 -2.84
C PHE A 181 -10.26 2.42 -3.31
N CYS A 182 -11.23 1.90 -2.56
CA CYS A 182 -11.89 0.65 -2.91
C CYS A 182 -13.39 0.70 -2.59
N SER A 183 -14.25 0.27 -3.52
CA SER A 183 -15.67 0.03 -3.26
C SER A 183 -15.95 -1.40 -2.78
N ALA A 184 -17.16 -1.65 -2.27
CA ALA A 184 -17.62 -2.99 -1.92
C ALA A 184 -17.53 -3.99 -3.09
N CYS A 185 -18.00 -3.61 -4.30
CA CYS A 185 -17.93 -4.48 -5.48
C CYS A 185 -16.48 -4.74 -5.92
N GLU A 186 -15.60 -3.76 -5.79
CA GLU A 186 -14.18 -3.92 -6.05
C GLU A 186 -13.54 -4.88 -5.04
N LEU A 187 -13.86 -4.76 -3.75
CA LEU A 187 -13.38 -5.67 -2.71
C LEU A 187 -13.88 -7.10 -2.92
N GLN A 188 -15.17 -7.29 -3.23
CA GLN A 188 -15.74 -8.59 -3.59
C GLN A 188 -14.97 -9.21 -4.77
N SER A 189 -14.71 -8.41 -5.79
CA SER A 189 -13.94 -8.81 -6.97
C SER A 189 -12.51 -9.20 -6.61
N ILE A 190 -11.83 -8.46 -5.72
CA ILE A 190 -10.49 -8.83 -5.26
C ILE A 190 -10.53 -10.18 -4.58
N LEU A 191 -11.41 -10.37 -3.60
CA LEU A 191 -11.49 -11.58 -2.79
C LEU A 191 -11.81 -12.82 -3.62
N ASN A 192 -12.65 -12.70 -4.65
CA ASN A 192 -12.97 -13.79 -5.57
C ASN A 192 -11.75 -14.29 -6.36
N TYR A 193 -10.79 -13.42 -6.66
CA TYR A 193 -9.65 -13.74 -7.52
C TYR A 193 -8.33 -13.88 -6.74
N THR A 194 -8.33 -13.71 -5.42
CA THR A 194 -7.10 -13.74 -4.60
C THR A 194 -7.18 -14.66 -3.38
N PRO A 195 -7.34 -15.97 -3.58
CA PRO A 195 -7.46 -16.92 -2.46
C PRO A 195 -6.21 -16.98 -1.57
N MET A 196 -5.07 -16.44 -2.03
CA MET A 196 -3.78 -16.48 -1.34
C MET A 196 -3.49 -15.27 -0.44
N LEU A 197 -4.32 -14.22 -0.50
CA LEU A 197 -4.12 -13.00 0.28
C LEU A 197 -4.18 -13.30 1.79
N LYS A 198 -3.22 -12.73 2.51
CA LYS A 198 -3.08 -12.80 3.96
C LYS A 198 -3.32 -11.44 4.62
N TYR A 199 -3.04 -10.35 3.90
CA TYR A 199 -3.12 -8.98 4.39
C TYR A 199 -3.80 -8.09 3.36
N ILE A 200 -4.85 -7.37 3.77
CA ILE A 200 -5.50 -6.33 2.98
C ILE A 200 -5.53 -5.05 3.80
N LYS A 201 -5.09 -3.94 3.19
CA LYS A 201 -5.29 -2.59 3.71
C LYS A 201 -6.01 -1.74 2.67
N ILE A 202 -7.05 -1.03 3.08
CA ILE A 202 -7.80 -0.10 2.24
C ILE A 202 -7.79 1.25 2.93
N ASP A 203 -7.19 2.27 2.31
CA ASP A 203 -7.03 3.58 2.97
C ASP A 203 -8.33 4.41 2.95
N ARG A 204 -9.18 4.21 1.94
CA ARG A 204 -10.51 4.81 1.82
C ARG A 204 -11.46 3.79 1.25
N PHE A 205 -12.34 3.29 2.10
CA PHE A 205 -13.34 2.29 1.74
C PHE A 205 -14.73 2.93 1.61
N THR A 206 -15.49 2.53 0.61
CA THR A 206 -16.90 2.91 0.47
C THR A 206 -17.75 1.68 0.19
N GLU A 207 -18.82 1.51 0.93
CA GLU A 207 -19.85 0.50 0.63
C GLU A 207 -20.52 0.77 -0.72
N TYR A 208 -20.55 2.03 -1.15
CA TYR A 208 -21.20 2.47 -2.38
C TYR A 208 -20.24 2.49 -3.57
N ASP A 209 -20.71 2.08 -4.75
CA ASP A 209 -19.91 2.04 -5.99
C ASP A 209 -19.66 3.41 -6.64
N LYS A 210 -20.35 4.45 -6.18
CA LYS A 210 -20.05 5.82 -6.62
C LYS A 210 -18.88 6.34 -5.79
N PRO A 211 -17.79 6.81 -6.42
CA PRO A 211 -16.74 7.48 -5.69
C PRO A 211 -17.32 8.76 -5.07
N TYR A 212 -17.65 8.71 -3.79
CA TYR A 212 -17.73 9.90 -2.98
C TYR A 212 -16.30 10.39 -2.81
N ASP A 213 -15.84 11.26 -3.71
CA ASP A 213 -14.61 12.00 -3.46
C ASP A 213 -14.92 13.02 -2.37
N ILE A 214 -14.65 12.64 -1.12
CA ILE A 214 -14.93 13.44 0.09
C ILE A 214 -13.95 14.63 0.22
N HIS A 215 -13.13 14.90 -0.80
CA HIS A 215 -12.26 16.05 -0.87
C HIS A 215 -12.68 16.92 -2.04
N TYR A 216 -13.32 18.04 -1.70
CA TYR A 216 -13.99 19.00 -2.57
C TYR A 216 -15.33 18.50 -3.11
N GLY A 217 -16.39 19.28 -2.88
CA GLY A 217 -17.74 19.05 -3.40
C GLY A 217 -17.87 19.15 -4.93
N MET A 218 -16.93 18.58 -5.67
CA MET A 218 -16.97 18.42 -7.10
C MET A 218 -17.32 16.98 -7.43
N GLN A 219 -18.57 16.76 -7.83
CA GLN A 219 -19.00 15.52 -8.47
C GLN A 219 -18.23 15.34 -9.78
N TYR A 220 -17.12 14.62 -9.75
CA TYR A 220 -16.55 14.09 -10.97
C TYR A 220 -17.47 12.97 -11.48
N ASN A 221 -18.34 13.32 -12.42
CA ASN A 221 -19.14 12.39 -13.21
C ASN A 221 -18.22 11.53 -14.10
N MET A 222 -17.50 10.58 -13.49
CA MET A 222 -16.92 9.48 -14.26
C MET A 222 -18.06 8.53 -14.62
N LYS A 223 -18.56 8.64 -15.85
CA LYS A 223 -19.44 7.65 -16.49
C LYS A 223 -18.70 6.32 -16.61
N TYR A 224 -18.70 5.52 -15.55
CA TYR A 224 -18.49 4.08 -15.67
C TYR A 224 -19.86 3.46 -15.92
N ASN A 225 -20.00 2.78 -17.06
CA ASN A 225 -21.15 1.92 -17.32
C ASN A 225 -21.10 0.76 -16.33
N MET A 226 -21.79 0.88 -15.20
CA MET A 226 -22.04 -0.22 -14.27
C MET A 226 -23.54 -0.45 -14.17
N GLN A 227 -23.90 -1.73 -14.26
CA GLN A 227 -25.27 -2.22 -14.11
C GLN A 227 -25.74 -1.97 -12.68
N CYS A 228 -26.30 -0.79 -12.43
CA CYS A 228 -27.29 -0.67 -11.37
C CYS A 228 -28.48 -1.53 -11.80
N SER A 229 -28.95 -2.44 -10.94
CA SER A 229 -30.31 -2.95 -11.08
C SER A 229 -31.26 -1.74 -11.09
N ALA A 230 -32.35 -1.83 -11.86
CA ALA A 230 -33.28 -0.73 -12.06
C ALA A 230 -33.96 -0.23 -10.77
N ASP A 231 -33.77 -0.92 -9.64
CA ASP A 231 -34.30 -0.62 -8.31
C ASP A 231 -33.34 0.18 -7.41
N GLY A 232 -32.09 0.43 -7.84
CA GLY A 232 -31.10 1.13 -7.02
C GLY A 232 -30.48 0.27 -5.91
N SER A 233 -30.68 -1.05 -5.91
CA SER A 233 -29.99 -1.96 -4.97
C SER A 233 -28.56 -2.26 -5.44
N TYR A 234 -27.59 -2.17 -4.53
CA TYR A 234 -26.21 -2.55 -4.79
C TYR A 234 -26.11 -4.08 -4.65
N THR A 235 -25.78 -4.79 -5.73
CA THR A 235 -25.75 -6.27 -5.74
C THR A 235 -24.34 -6.81 -5.57
N TYR A 236 -23.73 -6.58 -4.41
CA TYR A 236 -22.61 -7.39 -3.96
C TYR A 236 -23.12 -8.58 -3.13
N ASP A 237 -22.52 -9.75 -3.32
CA ASP A 237 -22.88 -11.00 -2.63
C ASP A 237 -21.62 -11.65 -2.05
N PHE A 238 -21.39 -11.41 -0.77
CA PHE A 238 -20.27 -12.01 -0.03
C PHE A 238 -20.57 -13.45 0.43
N SER A 239 -21.79 -13.97 0.26
CA SER A 239 -22.17 -15.30 0.75
C SER A 239 -21.36 -16.44 0.13
N LYS A 240 -20.80 -16.21 -1.07
CA LYS A 240 -19.99 -17.19 -1.80
C LYS A 240 -18.49 -17.03 -1.55
N ILE A 241 -18.07 -15.99 -0.83
CA ILE A 241 -16.65 -15.71 -0.56
C ILE A 241 -16.25 -16.38 0.74
N CYS A 242 -15.18 -17.17 0.69
CA CYS A 242 -14.55 -17.76 1.87
C CYS A 242 -13.04 -17.54 1.82
N ALA A 243 -12.58 -16.39 2.32
CA ALA A 243 -11.16 -16.02 2.29
C ALA A 243 -10.43 -16.51 3.56
N VAL A 244 -10.36 -17.83 3.72
CA VAL A 244 -9.76 -18.51 4.90
C VAL A 244 -8.29 -18.18 5.15
N ARG A 245 -7.58 -17.62 4.18
CA ARG A 245 -6.16 -17.27 4.33
C ARG A 245 -5.93 -15.85 4.82
N LEU A 246 -6.96 -15.00 4.80
CA LEU A 246 -6.86 -13.62 5.26
C LEU A 246 -6.66 -13.61 6.77
N LYS A 247 -5.58 -12.97 7.22
CA LYS A 247 -5.18 -12.85 8.63
C LYS A 247 -5.33 -11.43 9.14
N GLN A 248 -5.27 -10.45 8.26
CA GLN A 248 -5.37 -9.04 8.62
C GLN A 248 -6.18 -8.27 7.59
N LEU A 249 -7.10 -7.46 8.11
CA LEU A 249 -7.87 -6.50 7.34
C LEU A 249 -7.78 -5.13 8.04
N ASP A 250 -7.41 -4.11 7.29
CA ASP A 250 -7.33 -2.73 7.76
C ASP A 250 -8.17 -1.85 6.83
N LEU A 251 -9.22 -1.27 7.36
CA LEU A 251 -10.15 -0.38 6.65
C LEU A 251 -10.05 1.02 7.24
N ASP A 252 -9.40 1.93 6.54
CA ASP A 252 -9.25 3.32 6.97
C ASP A 252 -10.28 4.21 6.26
N HIS A 253 -10.59 5.37 6.86
CA HIS A 253 -11.52 6.38 6.36
C HIS A 253 -12.77 5.80 5.66
N SER A 254 -13.41 4.83 6.30
CA SER A 254 -14.47 4.01 5.73
C SER A 254 -15.84 4.68 5.81
N VAL A 255 -16.56 4.70 4.70
CA VAL A 255 -17.98 5.10 4.62
C VAL A 255 -18.79 3.83 4.40
N THR A 256 -19.29 3.25 5.50
CA THR A 256 -19.93 1.92 5.49
C THR A 256 -20.88 1.75 6.66
N SER A 257 -21.80 0.79 6.55
CA SER A 257 -22.70 0.37 7.61
C SER A 257 -22.14 -0.77 8.45
N PHE A 258 -22.68 -0.95 9.68
CA PHE A 258 -22.35 -2.13 10.48
C PHE A 258 -22.82 -3.41 9.78
N GLU A 259 -24.00 -3.38 9.18
CA GLU A 259 -24.62 -4.52 8.48
C GLU A 259 -23.70 -5.06 7.38
N PHE A 260 -23.09 -4.15 6.61
CA PHE A 260 -22.10 -4.50 5.61
C PHE A 260 -20.87 -5.17 6.22
N ILE A 261 -20.26 -4.54 7.23
CA ILE A 261 -19.06 -5.09 7.88
C ILE A 261 -19.34 -6.45 8.53
N GLU A 262 -20.51 -6.62 9.14
CA GLU A 262 -20.93 -7.89 9.70
C GLU A 262 -20.98 -9.00 8.63
N GLN A 263 -21.54 -8.72 7.45
CA GLN A 263 -21.55 -9.68 6.35
C GLN A 263 -20.14 -9.95 5.82
N LEU A 264 -19.33 -8.90 5.66
CA LEU A 264 -17.96 -9.01 5.16
C LEU A 264 -17.07 -9.85 6.09
N LEU A 265 -17.12 -9.62 7.41
CA LEU A 265 -16.26 -10.30 8.37
C LEU A 265 -16.60 -11.78 8.53
N LYS A 266 -17.85 -12.19 8.27
CA LYS A 266 -18.25 -13.61 8.21
C LYS A 266 -17.49 -14.40 7.14
N CYS A 267 -16.93 -13.73 6.12
CA CYS A 267 -16.10 -14.37 5.10
C CYS A 267 -14.67 -14.69 5.56
N PHE A 268 -14.25 -14.21 6.74
CA PHE A 268 -12.86 -14.24 7.22
C PHE A 268 -12.71 -15.01 8.54
N PRO A 269 -12.99 -16.32 8.58
CA PRO A 269 -13.01 -17.10 9.83
C PRO A 269 -11.66 -17.15 10.55
N ASN A 270 -10.56 -16.91 9.84
CA ASN A 270 -9.19 -16.96 10.37
C ASN A 270 -8.54 -15.58 10.60
N LEU A 271 -9.35 -14.51 10.59
CA LEU A 271 -8.87 -13.16 10.80
C LEU A 271 -8.29 -13.03 12.23
N LYS A 272 -7.10 -12.44 12.33
CA LYS A 272 -6.38 -12.24 13.60
C LYS A 272 -6.32 -10.78 14.00
N ILE A 273 -6.27 -9.89 13.03
CA ILE A 273 -6.17 -8.45 13.23
C ILE A 273 -7.24 -7.80 12.35
N PHE A 274 -8.07 -6.99 12.98
CA PHE A 274 -9.03 -6.14 12.28
C PHE A 274 -8.88 -4.71 12.77
N SER A 275 -8.69 -3.79 11.84
CA SER A 275 -8.67 -2.35 12.11
C SER A 275 -9.74 -1.68 11.28
N ILE A 276 -10.54 -0.80 11.89
CA ILE A 276 -11.54 -0.01 11.17
C ILE A 276 -11.57 1.44 11.67
N VAL A 277 -11.42 2.38 10.74
CA VAL A 277 -11.68 3.81 10.97
C VAL A 277 -12.90 4.17 10.12
N ALA A 278 -14.04 4.40 10.76
CA ALA A 278 -15.27 4.72 10.04
C ALA A 278 -15.69 6.18 10.25
N ILE A 279 -16.06 6.82 9.15
CA ILE A 279 -16.52 8.21 9.08
C ILE A 279 -18.05 8.20 9.18
N SER A 280 -18.62 9.05 10.03
CA SER A 280 -20.09 9.12 10.25
C SER A 280 -20.70 7.81 10.75
N ALA A 281 -19.98 7.13 11.65
CA ALA A 281 -20.20 5.74 12.05
C ALA A 281 -21.27 5.56 13.14
N ARG A 282 -22.38 6.33 13.12
CA ARG A 282 -23.38 6.32 14.22
C ARG A 282 -23.93 4.92 14.48
N ASN A 283 -24.21 4.17 13.43
CA ASN A 283 -24.71 2.80 13.49
C ASN A 283 -23.63 1.75 13.84
N MET A 284 -22.36 2.15 13.98
CA MET A 284 -21.26 1.26 14.35
C MET A 284 -20.87 1.37 15.82
N ILE A 285 -21.37 2.37 16.56
CA ILE A 285 -21.14 2.51 18.01
C ILE A 285 -22.15 1.65 18.77
N ASP A 286 -21.96 0.33 18.71
CA ASP A 286 -22.79 -0.67 19.41
C ASP A 286 -21.88 -1.81 19.89
N ALA A 287 -21.48 -1.75 21.16
CA ALA A 287 -20.55 -2.73 21.72
C ALA A 287 -21.16 -4.15 21.72
N ASP A 288 -22.44 -4.30 22.03
CA ASP A 288 -23.07 -5.62 22.13
C ASP A 288 -23.14 -6.32 20.77
N ARG A 289 -23.39 -5.57 19.69
CA ARG A 289 -23.32 -6.10 18.33
C ARG A 289 -21.89 -6.51 17.95
N TRP A 290 -20.89 -5.65 18.19
CA TRP A 290 -19.50 -6.00 17.90
C TRP A 290 -19.00 -7.18 18.73
N GLN A 291 -19.28 -7.21 20.03
CA GLN A 291 -18.90 -8.31 20.91
C GLN A 291 -19.50 -9.63 20.45
N ARG A 292 -20.78 -9.65 20.06
CA ARG A 292 -21.42 -10.84 19.48
C ARG A 292 -20.73 -11.25 18.19
N LEU A 293 -20.49 -10.32 17.27
CA LEU A 293 -19.81 -10.60 16.01
C LEU A 293 -18.43 -11.23 16.22
N ILE A 294 -17.63 -10.64 17.11
CA ILE A 294 -16.28 -11.13 17.43
C ILE A 294 -16.36 -12.55 18.02
N LYS A 295 -17.20 -12.75 19.04
CA LYS A 295 -17.34 -14.06 19.72
C LYS A 295 -17.80 -15.17 18.79
N PHE A 296 -18.73 -14.88 17.88
CA PHE A 296 -19.38 -15.92 17.07
C PHE A 296 -18.80 -16.09 15.67
N SER A 297 -18.22 -15.04 15.07
CA SER A 297 -17.73 -15.09 13.68
C SER A 297 -16.23 -14.94 13.55
N LEU A 298 -15.52 -14.45 14.57
CA LEU A 298 -14.08 -14.18 14.52
C LEU A 298 -13.32 -14.81 15.70
N PRO A 299 -13.39 -16.15 15.87
CA PRO A 299 -12.83 -16.84 17.04
C PRO A 299 -11.30 -16.72 17.18
N LEU A 300 -10.61 -16.34 16.10
CA LEU A 300 -9.14 -16.18 16.08
C LEU A 300 -8.69 -14.71 16.17
N LEU A 301 -9.62 -13.77 16.31
CA LEU A 301 -9.30 -12.35 16.42
C LEU A 301 -8.54 -12.09 17.72
N ARG A 302 -7.41 -11.42 17.62
CA ARG A 302 -6.54 -11.06 18.76
C ARG A 302 -6.46 -9.57 18.97
N VAL A 303 -6.56 -8.81 17.88
CA VAL A 303 -6.45 -7.36 17.90
C VAL A 303 -7.63 -6.79 17.13
N PHE A 304 -8.41 -5.96 17.80
CA PHE A 304 -9.48 -5.18 17.20
C PHE A 304 -9.27 -3.70 17.47
N ASN A 305 -8.80 -2.97 16.46
CA ASN A 305 -8.64 -1.53 16.54
C ASN A 305 -9.83 -0.84 15.88
N PHE A 306 -10.44 0.12 16.57
CA PHE A 306 -11.52 0.90 15.98
C PHE A 306 -11.40 2.38 16.26
N ASN A 307 -11.84 3.19 15.31
CA ASN A 307 -12.05 4.62 15.46
C ASN A 307 -13.35 5.00 14.74
N PHE A 308 -14.37 5.34 15.51
CA PHE A 308 -15.69 5.69 14.99
C PHE A 308 -15.88 7.20 15.07
N GLY A 309 -15.71 7.88 13.94
CA GLY A 309 -15.97 9.31 13.82
C GLY A 309 -17.47 9.59 13.83
N CYS A 310 -17.91 10.46 14.73
CA CYS A 310 -19.29 10.95 14.82
C CYS A 310 -19.30 12.47 14.62
N TYR A 311 -20.02 12.95 13.60
CA TYR A 311 -20.10 14.39 13.26
C TYR A 311 -21.36 15.07 13.80
N ASP A 312 -22.04 14.45 14.77
CA ASP A 312 -23.34 14.93 15.21
C ASP A 312 -23.27 15.92 16.38
N SER A 313 -24.28 16.78 16.46
CA SER A 313 -24.54 17.70 17.58
C SER A 313 -25.16 17.01 18.80
N GLU A 314 -25.13 15.67 18.87
CA GLU A 314 -25.58 14.91 20.04
C GLU A 314 -24.82 15.39 21.29
N SER A 315 -25.54 15.55 22.41
CA SER A 315 -24.90 15.96 23.66
C SER A 315 -23.82 14.94 24.04
N TYR A 316 -22.71 15.46 24.58
CA TYR A 316 -21.59 14.65 25.06
C TYR A 316 -22.05 13.49 25.96
N ASP A 317 -23.06 13.73 26.80
CA ASP A 317 -23.64 12.73 27.71
C ASP A 317 -24.24 11.51 26.97
N ASN A 318 -24.91 11.72 25.84
CA ASN A 318 -25.49 10.62 25.06
C ASN A 318 -24.39 9.75 24.43
N MET A 319 -23.26 10.36 24.03
CA MET A 319 -22.11 9.62 23.50
C MET A 319 -21.40 8.82 24.60
N LEU A 320 -21.25 9.38 25.81
CA LEU A 320 -20.70 8.64 26.94
C LEU A 320 -21.52 7.39 27.29
N ILE A 321 -22.86 7.50 27.27
CA ILE A 321 -23.75 6.35 27.51
C ILE A 321 -23.51 5.27 26.45
N LYS A 322 -23.40 5.62 25.17
CA LYS A 322 -23.09 4.69 24.07
C LYS A 322 -21.70 4.05 24.16
N LEU A 323 -20.73 4.75 24.75
CA LEU A 323 -19.35 4.26 24.90
C LEU A 323 -19.15 3.42 26.18
N SER A 324 -20.01 3.58 27.19
CA SER A 324 -19.90 2.82 28.45
C SER A 324 -19.82 1.29 28.27
N PRO A 325 -20.52 0.65 27.31
CA PRO A 325 -20.43 -0.80 27.11
C PRO A 325 -19.08 -1.27 26.53
N PHE A 326 -18.22 -0.36 26.06
CA PHE A 326 -16.85 -0.66 25.64
C PHE A 326 -15.85 -0.76 26.81
N GLN A 327 -16.28 -0.47 28.04
CA GLN A 327 -15.43 -0.48 29.24
C GLN A 327 -15.58 -1.80 30.03
N THR A 328 -15.52 -2.93 29.33
CA THR A 328 -15.60 -4.26 29.94
C THR A 328 -14.30 -5.03 29.72
N ASP A 329 -14.03 -6.03 30.56
CA ASP A 329 -12.84 -6.90 30.45
C ASP A 329 -12.67 -7.50 29.06
N PHE A 330 -13.78 -7.78 28.38
CA PHE A 330 -13.77 -8.27 27.00
C PHE A 330 -13.00 -7.32 26.07
N TRP A 331 -13.23 -6.02 26.15
CA TRP A 331 -12.60 -5.02 25.28
C TRP A 331 -11.14 -4.75 25.66
N TYR A 332 -10.81 -4.79 26.95
CA TYR A 332 -9.42 -4.65 27.40
C TYR A 332 -8.52 -5.78 26.92
N GLN A 333 -9.06 -6.98 26.69
CA GLN A 333 -8.31 -8.15 26.22
C GLN A 333 -8.01 -8.14 24.72
N HIS A 334 -8.73 -7.32 23.93
CA HIS A 334 -8.65 -7.29 22.46
C HIS A 334 -8.06 -5.99 21.88
N ASN A 335 -7.70 -5.04 22.75
CA ASN A 335 -7.03 -3.78 22.41
C ASN A 335 -5.50 -3.90 22.37
#